data_AF-A0AAV5ZNT3-F1
#
_entry.id   AF-A0AAV5ZNT3-F1
#
_cell.length_a   1.000
_cell.length_b   1.000
_cell.length_c   1.000
_cell.angle_alpha   90.00
_cell.angle_beta   90.00
_cell.angle_gamma   90.00
#
_symmetry.space_group_name_H-M   'P 1'
#
loop_
_entity.id
_entity.type
_entity.pdbx_description
1 polymer ?
#
loop_
_entity_poly.entity_id
_entity_poly.type
_entity_poly.pdbx_seq_one_letter_code
_entity_poly.pdbx_strand_id
1 'polypeptide(L)'
;EWAAALREMAARGAELLIPGHGMPIVGAGRVRRALTDTAEWLEALVGQTLALMNAGATLEEVLRSVSPPAHLAERPYLQPVYDEPDFVVRNLWRLYGGWYDGVPSHLKPAPEAELGREIRALAGGIDGLVARARALAAEGRLALAGHLIDWAVAAEPEHRAAHAARAQIYERRAAEARALMTRGIFSATARESADKARDPLSPPGRGPG
;
A
#
# COMPACT_ATOMS: atom_id res chain seq x y z
N GLU A 1 -13.28 -13.53 13.19
CA GLU A 1 -12.65 -14.81 13.62
C GLU A 1 -11.35 -14.61 14.38
N TRP A 2 -10.33 -13.95 13.82
CA TRP A 2 -9.03 -13.77 14.48
C TRP A 2 -9.11 -13.09 15.85
N ALA A 3 -9.86 -11.99 15.96
CA ALA A 3 -10.07 -11.32 17.25
C ALA A 3 -10.70 -12.23 18.31
N ALA A 4 -11.69 -13.04 17.92
CA ALA A 4 -12.33 -14.01 18.82
C ALA A 4 -11.34 -15.07 19.30
N ALA A 5 -10.51 -15.61 18.40
CA ALA A 5 -9.46 -16.55 18.76
C ALA A 5 -8.42 -15.95 19.72
N LEU A 6 -8.01 -14.69 19.50
CA LEU A 6 -7.11 -13.97 20.40
C LEU A 6 -7.72 -13.79 21.79
N ARG A 7 -9.01 -13.48 21.89
CA ARG A 7 -9.74 -13.40 23.17
C ARG A 7 -9.83 -14.76 23.86
N GLU A 8 -10.07 -15.84 23.11
CA GLU A 8 -10.09 -17.20 23.66
C GLU A 8 -8.70 -17.59 24.20
N MET A 9 -7.64 -17.32 23.45
CA MET A 9 -6.26 -17.55 23.89
C MET A 9 -5.94 -16.75 25.16
N ALA A 10 -6.37 -15.49 25.23
CA ALA A 10 -6.15 -14.63 26.40
C ALA A 10 -6.81 -15.19 27.67
N ALA A 11 -7.93 -15.91 27.53
CA ALA A 11 -8.64 -16.55 28.65
C ALA A 11 -7.91 -17.79 29.19
N ARG A 12 -6.90 -18.33 28.49
CA ARG A 12 -6.14 -19.51 28.94
C ARG A 12 -5.09 -19.18 30.00
N GLY A 13 -4.80 -17.91 30.26
CA GLY A 13 -3.88 -17.50 31.33
C GLY A 13 -2.41 -17.88 31.10
N ALA A 14 -1.98 -18.04 29.85
CA ALA A 14 -0.63 -18.47 29.51
C ALA A 14 0.45 -17.49 30.01
N GLU A 15 1.53 -18.02 30.58
CA GLU A 15 2.68 -17.23 31.04
C GLU A 15 3.73 -16.98 29.94
N LEU A 16 3.66 -17.70 28.83
CA LEU A 16 4.59 -17.56 27.71
C LEU A 16 3.82 -17.66 26.40
N LEU A 17 4.01 -16.68 25.52
CA LEU A 17 3.51 -16.70 24.14
C LEU A 17 4.69 -16.70 23.19
N ILE A 18 4.77 -17.73 22.34
CA ILE A 18 5.78 -17.86 21.28
C ILE A 18 5.07 -17.67 19.95
N PRO A 19 5.17 -16.50 19.31
CA PRO A 19 4.55 -16.29 18.00
C PRO A 19 5.34 -17.01 16.90
N GLY A 20 4.71 -17.23 15.74
CA GLY A 20 5.40 -17.76 14.55
C GLY A 20 6.47 -16.81 14.01
N HIS A 21 6.36 -15.51 14.31
CA HIS A 21 7.33 -14.48 13.95
C HIS A 21 7.44 -13.44 15.08
N GLY A 22 8.62 -12.86 15.28
CA GLY A 22 8.87 -11.86 16.32
C GLY A 22 9.35 -12.46 17.65
N MET A 23 9.42 -11.61 18.67
CA MET A 23 9.99 -12.00 19.97
C MET A 23 8.95 -12.68 20.87
N PRO A 24 9.35 -13.67 21.70
CA PRO A 24 8.47 -14.24 22.72
C PRO A 24 7.99 -13.18 23.72
N ILE A 25 6.75 -13.34 24.20
CA ILE A 25 6.17 -12.50 25.25
C ILE A 25 6.09 -13.32 26.54
N VAL A 26 6.80 -12.87 27.57
CA VAL A 26 6.91 -13.56 28.86
C VAL A 26 6.03 -12.88 29.92
N GLY A 27 5.36 -13.63 30.78
CA GLY A 27 4.53 -13.17 31.89
C GLY A 27 3.04 -13.03 31.51
N ALA A 28 2.17 -13.67 32.29
CA ALA A 28 0.73 -13.79 32.00
C ALA A 28 0.03 -12.46 31.75
N GLY A 29 0.35 -11.42 32.54
CA GLY A 29 -0.22 -10.09 32.35
C GLY A 29 0.17 -9.44 31.01
N ARG A 30 1.41 -9.65 30.54
CA ARG A 30 1.89 -9.13 29.25
C ARG A 30 1.28 -9.90 28.08
N VAL A 31 1.24 -11.23 28.18
CA VAL A 31 0.61 -12.11 27.19
C VAL A 31 -0.86 -11.75 27.01
N ARG A 32 -1.63 -11.68 28.11
CA ARG A 32 -3.04 -11.30 28.07
C ARG A 32 -3.25 -9.95 27.40
N ARG A 33 -2.48 -8.92 27.79
CA ARG A 33 -2.58 -7.58 27.18
C ARG A 33 -2.30 -7.60 25.69
N ALA A 34 -1.23 -8.24 25.25
CA ALA A 34 -0.90 -8.29 23.82
C ALA A 34 -2.02 -8.93 22.99
N LEU A 35 -2.60 -10.04 23.49
CA LEU A 35 -3.70 -10.71 22.82
C LEU A 35 -4.99 -9.86 22.82
N THR A 36 -5.35 -9.25 23.95
CA THR A 36 -6.58 -8.43 24.04
C THR A 36 -6.48 -7.13 23.25
N ASP A 37 -5.33 -6.45 23.30
CA ASP A 37 -5.09 -5.22 22.56
C ASP A 37 -5.12 -5.48 21.05
N THR A 38 -4.54 -6.60 20.59
CA THR A 38 -4.62 -7.00 19.18
C THR A 38 -6.05 -7.37 18.77
N ALA A 39 -6.81 -8.04 19.65
CA ALA A 39 -8.20 -8.36 19.36
C ALA A 39 -9.06 -7.10 19.22
N GLU A 40 -8.91 -6.14 20.14
CA GLU A 40 -9.59 -4.85 20.09
C GLU A 40 -9.22 -4.06 18.83
N TRP A 41 -7.93 -4.03 18.48
CA TRP A 41 -7.46 -3.38 17.27
C TRP A 41 -8.17 -3.92 16.02
N LEU A 42 -8.26 -5.24 15.88
CA LEU A 42 -8.94 -5.89 14.75
C LEU A 42 -10.45 -5.61 14.76
N GLU A 43 -11.10 -5.76 15.91
CA GLU A 43 -12.54 -5.49 16.06
C GLU A 43 -12.89 -4.04 15.71
N ALA A 44 -12.06 -3.09 16.11
CA ALA A 44 -12.25 -1.68 15.80
C ALA A 44 -12.19 -1.42 14.29
N LEU A 45 -11.21 -1.98 13.57
CA LEU A 45 -11.12 -1.82 12.12
C LEU A 45 -12.32 -2.46 11.41
N VAL A 46 -12.72 -3.67 11.82
CA VAL A 46 -13.90 -4.36 11.27
C VAL A 46 -15.16 -3.54 11.50
N GLY A 47 -15.40 -3.10 12.75
CA GLY A 47 -16.59 -2.36 13.13
C GLY A 47 -16.71 -1.02 12.39
N GLN A 48 -15.62 -0.24 12.36
CA GLN A 48 -15.59 1.04 11.64
C GLN A 48 -15.81 0.85 10.13
N THR A 49 -15.16 -0.15 9.52
CA THR A 49 -15.29 -0.44 8.09
C THR A 49 -16.72 -0.83 7.74
N LEU A 50 -17.32 -1.79 8.47
CA LEU A 50 -18.68 -2.24 8.22
C LEU A 50 -19.72 -1.14 8.46
N ALA A 51 -19.53 -0.30 9.48
CA ALA A 51 -20.42 0.82 9.75
C ALA A 51 -20.46 1.79 8.56
N LEU A 52 -19.30 2.15 8.00
CA LEU A 52 -19.21 3.03 6.84
C LEU A 52 -19.74 2.38 5.56
N MET A 53 -19.44 1.10 5.33
CA MET A 53 -20.01 0.36 4.20
C MET A 53 -21.55 0.33 4.25
N ASN A 54 -22.12 0.05 5.43
CA ASN A 54 -23.57 0.05 5.63
C ASN A 54 -24.20 1.44 5.48
N ALA A 55 -23.43 2.51 5.73
CA ALA A 55 -23.85 3.88 5.47
C ALA A 55 -23.74 4.29 3.98
N GLY A 56 -23.29 3.38 3.11
CA GLY A 56 -23.12 3.66 1.68
C GLY A 56 -21.86 4.45 1.33
N ALA A 57 -20.89 4.53 2.24
CA ALA A 57 -19.61 5.20 1.96
C ALA A 57 -18.83 4.47 0.86
N THR A 58 -18.15 5.24 0.03
CA THR A 58 -17.22 4.75 -0.98
C THR A 58 -15.97 4.15 -0.33
N LEU A 59 -15.26 3.28 -1.06
CA LEU A 59 -14.00 2.72 -0.57
C LEU A 59 -12.98 3.81 -0.20
N GLU A 60 -12.92 4.92 -0.95
CA GLU A 60 -12.03 6.04 -0.63
C GLU A 60 -12.36 6.66 0.73
N GLU A 61 -13.64 6.94 1.00
CA GLU A 61 -14.09 7.51 2.28
C GLU A 61 -13.78 6.56 3.44
N VAL A 62 -13.99 5.25 3.24
CA VAL A 62 -13.65 4.22 4.22
C VAL A 62 -12.17 4.26 4.56
N LEU A 63 -11.29 4.23 3.55
CA LEU A 63 -9.84 4.20 3.77
C LEU A 63 -9.29 5.45 4.43
N ARG A 64 -9.93 6.60 4.22
CA ARG A 64 -9.56 7.86 4.85
C ARG A 64 -10.08 8.01 6.27
N SER A 65 -11.15 7.31 6.61
CA SER A 65 -11.87 7.49 7.89
C SER A 65 -11.54 6.42 8.91
N VAL A 66 -11.32 5.18 8.47
CA VAL A 66 -11.02 4.06 9.36
C VAL A 66 -9.61 4.20 9.88
N SER A 67 -9.44 4.09 11.21
CA SER A 67 -8.13 4.13 11.84
C SER A 67 -8.08 3.24 13.09
N PRO A 68 -6.89 2.69 13.41
CA PRO A 68 -6.67 2.01 14.68
C PRO A 68 -7.06 2.87 15.89
N PRO A 69 -7.48 2.26 17.02
CA PRO A 69 -7.70 2.99 18.25
C PRO A 69 -6.43 3.74 18.69
N ALA A 70 -6.53 5.06 18.90
CA ALA A 70 -5.36 5.91 19.17
C ALA A 70 -4.58 5.48 20.43
N HIS A 71 -5.26 4.97 21.46
CA HIS A 71 -4.64 4.51 22.69
C HIS A 71 -3.79 3.24 22.50
N LEU A 72 -3.90 2.56 21.35
CA LEU A 72 -3.08 1.40 20.97
C LEU A 72 -1.92 1.76 20.03
N ALA A 73 -1.82 3.02 19.58
CA ALA A 73 -0.86 3.42 18.55
C ALA A 73 0.61 3.20 18.93
N GLU A 74 0.94 3.25 20.22
CA GLU A 74 2.30 3.07 20.73
C GLU A 74 2.61 1.62 21.13
N ARG A 75 1.68 0.68 20.93
CA ARG A 75 1.95 -0.72 21.26
C ARG A 75 3.03 -1.28 20.33
N PRO A 76 4.11 -1.86 20.88
CA PRO A 76 5.24 -2.30 20.06
C PRO A 76 4.89 -3.45 19.11
N TYR A 77 3.93 -4.31 19.49
CA TYR A 77 3.45 -5.44 18.69
C TYR A 77 2.33 -5.08 17.70
N LEU A 78 1.85 -3.83 17.68
CA LEU A 78 0.87 -3.32 16.71
C LEU A 78 1.47 -2.30 15.74
N GLN A 79 2.79 -2.11 15.75
CA GLN A 79 3.45 -1.24 14.79
C GLN A 79 3.33 -1.84 13.38
N PRO A 80 3.02 -1.02 12.35
CA PRO A 80 2.87 -1.47 10.97
C PRO A 80 4.23 -1.73 10.30
N VAL A 81 4.97 -2.71 10.83
CA VAL A 81 6.31 -3.04 10.36
C VAL A 81 6.25 -3.83 9.06
N TYR A 82 5.37 -4.82 8.98
CA TYR A 82 5.23 -5.65 7.78
C TYR A 82 4.15 -5.09 6.83
N ASP A 83 2.97 -4.84 7.40
CA ASP A 83 1.76 -4.45 6.71
C ASP A 83 1.14 -3.20 7.36
N GLU A 84 0.20 -2.56 6.67
CA GLU A 84 -0.42 -1.29 7.05
C GLU A 84 -1.93 -1.46 7.35
N PRO A 85 -2.51 -0.62 8.24
CA PRO A 85 -3.93 -0.75 8.60
C PRO A 85 -4.88 -0.64 7.41
N ASP A 86 -4.54 0.17 6.42
CA ASP A 86 -5.34 0.36 5.21
C ASP A 86 -5.42 -0.92 4.36
N PHE A 87 -4.40 -1.80 4.39
CA PHE A 87 -4.45 -3.08 3.67
C PHE A 87 -5.44 -4.04 4.34
N VAL A 88 -5.54 -4.01 5.68
CA VAL A 88 -6.58 -4.74 6.42
C VAL A 88 -7.96 -4.21 6.03
N VAL A 89 -8.14 -2.88 5.96
CA VAL A 89 -9.41 -2.26 5.55
C VAL A 89 -9.79 -2.64 4.11
N ARG A 90 -8.83 -2.67 3.18
CA ARG A 90 -9.06 -3.16 1.80
C ARG A 90 -9.48 -4.62 1.76
N ASN A 91 -8.89 -5.46 2.60
CA ASN A 91 -9.26 -6.87 2.69
C ASN A 91 -10.67 -7.04 3.28
N LEU A 92 -11.05 -6.22 4.25
CA LEU A 92 -12.42 -6.20 4.79
C LEU A 92 -13.43 -5.74 3.74
N TRP A 93 -13.13 -4.67 3.00
CA TRP A 93 -13.95 -4.27 1.86
C TRP A 93 -14.13 -5.43 0.88
N ARG A 94 -13.03 -6.09 0.50
CA ARG A 94 -13.06 -7.22 -0.43
C ARG A 94 -13.85 -8.41 0.11
N LEU A 95 -13.73 -8.70 1.40
CA LEU A 95 -14.44 -9.80 2.05
C LEU A 95 -15.95 -9.61 2.02
N TYR A 96 -16.43 -8.39 2.30
CA TYR A 96 -17.87 -8.12 2.46
C TYR A 96 -18.53 -7.52 1.21
N GLY A 97 -17.85 -6.62 0.50
CA GLY A 97 -18.35 -5.92 -0.68
C GLY A 97 -17.86 -6.49 -2.02
N GLY A 98 -16.92 -7.44 -1.98
CA GLY A 98 -16.28 -7.96 -3.19
C GLY A 98 -15.24 -7.01 -3.76
N TRP A 99 -14.89 -7.21 -5.04
CA TRP A 99 -13.78 -6.49 -5.68
C TRP A 99 -14.16 -5.09 -6.20
N TYR A 100 -15.45 -4.82 -6.39
CA TYR A 100 -15.94 -3.55 -6.92
C TYR A 100 -15.89 -2.46 -5.85
N ASP A 101 -15.43 -1.26 -6.22
CA ASP A 101 -15.15 -0.15 -5.30
C ASP A 101 -16.23 0.95 -5.28
N GLY A 102 -17.29 0.77 -6.07
CA GLY A 102 -18.38 1.74 -6.20
C GLY A 102 -18.27 2.68 -7.39
N VAL A 103 -17.14 2.70 -8.12
CA VAL A 103 -16.94 3.58 -9.29
C VAL A 103 -17.32 2.83 -10.58
N PRO A 104 -18.39 3.24 -11.31
CA PRO A 104 -18.90 2.44 -12.43
C PRO A 104 -17.89 2.14 -13.55
N SER A 105 -16.98 3.07 -13.83
CA SER A 105 -15.92 2.86 -14.83
C SER A 105 -14.92 1.77 -14.44
N HIS A 106 -14.81 1.43 -13.16
CA HIS A 106 -13.93 0.36 -12.67
C HIS A 106 -14.59 -1.03 -12.75
N LEU A 107 -15.90 -1.10 -13.01
CA LEU A 107 -16.60 -2.40 -13.13
C LEU A 107 -16.17 -3.17 -14.40
N LYS A 108 -15.90 -2.46 -15.49
CA LYS A 108 -15.41 -3.03 -16.75
C LYS A 108 -14.48 -2.02 -17.41
N PRO A 109 -13.28 -1.79 -16.83
CA PRO A 109 -12.42 -0.71 -17.28
C PRO A 109 -11.90 -0.98 -18.68
N ALA A 110 -11.65 0.10 -19.43
CA ALA A 110 -10.84 0.02 -20.64
C ALA A 110 -9.43 -0.49 -20.33
N PRO A 111 -8.71 -1.09 -21.30
CA PRO A 111 -7.32 -1.47 -21.11
C PRO A 111 -6.47 -0.28 -20.64
N GLU A 112 -5.56 -0.52 -19.70
CA GLU A 112 -4.72 0.54 -19.12
C GLU A 112 -3.89 1.29 -20.18
N ALA A 113 -3.44 0.59 -21.22
CA ALA A 113 -2.72 1.18 -22.34
C ALA A 113 -3.59 2.14 -23.17
N GLU A 114 -4.90 1.89 -23.29
CA GLU A 114 -5.84 2.80 -23.95
C GLU A 114 -6.06 4.05 -23.11
N LEU A 115 -6.32 3.87 -21.81
CA LEU A 115 -6.43 4.99 -20.86
C LEU A 115 -5.17 5.85 -20.86
N GLY A 116 -3.99 5.22 -20.81
CA GLY A 116 -2.70 5.91 -20.86
C GLY A 116 -2.52 6.74 -22.13
N ARG A 117 -2.91 6.22 -23.30
CA ARG A 117 -2.84 6.95 -24.57
C ARG A 117 -3.74 8.18 -24.59
N GLU A 118 -4.93 8.10 -24.03
CA GLU A 118 -5.83 9.25 -23.90
C GLU A 118 -5.27 10.31 -22.94
N ILE A 119 -4.78 9.89 -21.76
CA ILE A 119 -4.14 10.80 -20.80
C ILE A 119 -2.90 11.47 -21.41
N ARG A 120 -2.08 10.73 -22.15
CA ARG A 120 -0.95 11.25 -22.93
C ARG A 120 -1.40 12.31 -23.93
N ALA A 121 -2.47 12.07 -24.68
CA ALA A 121 -2.99 13.02 -25.67
C ALA A 121 -3.44 14.32 -24.99
N LEU A 122 -4.17 14.21 -23.87
CA LEU A 122 -4.59 15.35 -23.06
C LEU A 122 -3.41 16.15 -22.47
N ALA A 123 -2.30 15.48 -22.16
CA ALA A 123 -1.08 16.10 -21.67
C ALA A 123 -0.20 16.74 -22.76
N GLY A 124 -0.63 16.71 -24.04
CA GLY A 124 0.14 17.26 -25.16
C GLY A 124 1.28 16.35 -25.65
N GLY A 125 1.22 15.06 -25.33
CA GLY A 125 2.23 14.06 -25.71
C GLY A 125 2.90 13.40 -24.50
N ILE A 126 3.74 12.38 -24.79
CA ILE A 126 4.38 11.57 -23.74
C ILE A 126 5.32 12.41 -22.87
N ASP A 127 6.06 13.33 -23.48
CA ASP A 127 6.97 14.23 -22.76
C ASP A 127 6.22 15.17 -21.82
N GLY A 128 5.05 15.67 -22.22
CA GLY A 128 4.19 16.50 -21.38
C GLY A 128 3.68 15.75 -20.14
N LEU A 129 3.25 14.49 -20.33
CA LEU A 129 2.80 13.64 -19.23
C LEU A 129 3.94 13.31 -18.26
N VAL A 130 5.12 12.94 -18.78
CA VAL A 130 6.32 12.65 -17.98
C VAL A 130 6.77 13.91 -17.23
N ALA A 131 6.79 15.07 -17.88
CA ALA A 131 7.15 16.33 -17.24
C ALA A 131 6.19 16.67 -16.10
N ARG A 132 4.88 16.47 -16.28
CA ARG A 132 3.89 16.70 -15.22
C ARG A 132 4.09 15.75 -14.04
N ALA A 133 4.34 14.47 -14.30
CA ALA A 133 4.65 13.50 -13.25
C ALA A 133 5.90 13.90 -12.44
N ARG A 134 6.97 14.34 -13.11
CA ARG A 134 8.18 14.85 -12.46
C ARG A 134 7.93 16.11 -11.63
N ALA A 135 7.14 17.05 -12.13
CA ALA A 135 6.78 18.26 -11.40
C ALA A 135 6.03 17.93 -10.11
N LEU A 136 5.02 17.06 -10.17
CA LEU A 136 4.29 16.58 -8.99
C LEU A 136 5.20 15.87 -8.00
N ALA A 137 6.16 15.08 -8.49
CA ALA A 137 7.14 14.45 -7.62
C ALA A 137 8.01 15.51 -6.93
N ALA A 138 8.48 16.53 -7.64
CA ALA A 138 9.26 17.64 -7.08
C ALA A 138 8.46 18.41 -6.02
N GLU A 139 7.14 18.54 -6.18
CA GLU A 139 6.21 19.09 -5.18
C GLU A 139 5.97 18.15 -3.96
N GLY A 140 6.58 16.96 -3.93
CA GLY A 140 6.37 15.96 -2.87
C GLY A 140 5.08 15.15 -3.02
N ARG A 141 4.31 15.33 -4.10
CA ARG A 141 3.03 14.66 -4.35
C ARG A 141 3.25 13.30 -5.03
N LEU A 142 4.04 12.44 -4.38
CA LEU A 142 4.55 11.20 -4.96
C LEU A 142 3.46 10.20 -5.35
N ALA A 143 2.38 10.10 -4.57
CA ALA A 143 1.27 9.21 -4.91
C ALA A 143 0.63 9.56 -6.25
N LEU A 144 0.36 10.85 -6.48
CA LEU A 144 -0.22 11.35 -7.73
C LEU A 144 0.77 11.27 -8.89
N ALA A 145 2.05 11.59 -8.64
CA ALA A 145 3.11 11.40 -9.62
C ALA A 145 3.20 9.93 -10.08
N GLY A 146 3.03 8.98 -9.16
CA GLY A 146 2.94 7.54 -9.44
C GLY A 146 1.85 7.20 -10.46
N HIS A 147 0.62 7.68 -10.23
CA HIS A 147 -0.48 7.46 -11.18
C HIS A 147 -0.17 7.99 -12.58
N LEU A 148 0.36 9.22 -12.70
CA LEU A 148 0.67 9.80 -14.01
C LEU A 148 1.79 9.05 -14.73
N ILE A 149 2.82 8.61 -14.00
CA ILE A 149 3.94 7.92 -14.63
C ILE A 149 3.63 6.47 -14.98
N ASP A 150 2.73 5.81 -14.24
CA ASP A 150 2.22 4.49 -14.62
C ASP A 150 1.40 4.58 -15.91
N TRP A 151 0.53 5.59 -16.06
CA TRP A 151 -0.16 5.84 -17.35
C TRP A 151 0.82 6.14 -18.49
N ALA A 152 1.90 6.88 -18.24
CA ALA A 152 2.92 7.15 -19.26
C ALA A 152 3.59 5.85 -19.76
N VAL A 153 3.98 4.97 -18.83
CA VAL A 153 4.58 3.66 -19.15
C VAL A 153 3.56 2.71 -19.80
N ALA A 154 2.30 2.73 -19.38
CA ALA A 154 1.25 1.95 -20.02
C ALA A 154 0.97 2.42 -21.47
N ALA A 155 1.06 3.74 -21.72
CA ALA A 155 0.86 4.32 -23.05
C ALA A 155 2.02 3.99 -24.01
N GLU A 156 3.26 4.10 -23.54
CA GLU A 156 4.47 3.83 -24.31
C GLU A 156 5.48 2.96 -23.51
N PRO A 157 5.31 1.62 -23.52
CA PRO A 157 6.10 0.70 -22.69
C PRO A 157 7.60 0.70 -22.96
N GLU A 158 8.03 1.18 -24.12
CA GLU A 158 9.45 1.27 -24.51
C GLU A 158 10.04 2.67 -24.28
N HIS A 159 9.26 3.62 -23.74
CA HIS A 159 9.71 4.99 -23.57
C HIS A 159 10.67 5.15 -22.39
N ARG A 160 11.97 5.13 -22.68
CA ARG A 160 13.05 5.15 -21.68
C ARG A 160 12.95 6.30 -20.69
N ALA A 161 12.62 7.51 -21.14
CA ALA A 161 12.53 8.66 -20.24
C ALA A 161 11.33 8.57 -19.27
N ALA A 162 10.25 7.87 -19.66
CA ALA A 162 9.12 7.57 -18.78
C ALA A 162 9.54 6.54 -17.73
N HIS A 163 10.24 5.48 -18.14
CA HIS A 163 10.82 4.50 -17.22
C HIS A 163 11.84 5.11 -16.25
N ALA A 164 12.69 6.04 -16.71
CA ALA A 164 13.63 6.75 -15.85
C ALA A 164 12.90 7.60 -14.80
N ALA A 165 11.80 8.26 -15.17
CA ALA A 165 10.98 9.02 -14.22
C ALA A 165 10.27 8.09 -13.23
N ARG A 166 9.74 6.95 -13.72
CA ARG A 166 9.05 5.96 -12.90
C ARG A 166 9.97 5.37 -11.85
N ALA A 167 11.21 5.03 -12.23
CA ALA A 167 12.24 4.58 -11.31
C ALA A 167 12.45 5.58 -10.17
N GLN A 168 12.73 6.84 -10.50
CA GLN A 168 12.98 7.89 -9.51
C GLN A 168 11.78 8.15 -8.58
N ILE A 169 10.56 8.16 -9.13
CA ILE A 169 9.33 8.36 -8.34
C ILE A 169 9.16 7.21 -7.34
N TYR A 170 9.31 5.96 -7.79
CA TYR A 170 9.13 4.79 -6.93
C TYR A 170 10.29 4.57 -5.96
N GLU A 171 11.53 4.98 -6.27
CA GLU A 171 12.63 5.04 -5.30
C GLU A 171 12.29 5.97 -4.13
N ARG A 172 11.76 7.16 -4.43
CA ARG A 172 11.35 8.10 -3.39
C ARG A 172 10.18 7.57 -2.56
N ARG A 173 9.17 6.96 -3.21
CA ARG A 173 8.07 6.31 -2.48
C ARG A 173 8.56 5.17 -1.59
N ALA A 174 9.54 4.38 -2.05
CA ALA A 174 10.14 3.34 -1.25
C ALA A 174 10.92 3.90 -0.05
N ALA A 175 11.60 5.04 -0.21
CA ALA A 175 12.30 5.72 0.88
C ALA A 175 11.36 6.27 1.96
N GLU A 176 10.16 6.73 1.58
CA GLU A 176 9.13 7.23 2.50
C GLU A 176 8.29 6.11 3.14
N ALA A 177 8.30 4.90 2.56
CA ALA A 177 7.52 3.77 3.06
C ALA A 177 8.09 3.19 4.35
N ARG A 178 7.23 3.07 5.36
CA ARG A 178 7.58 2.46 6.66
C ARG A 178 7.44 0.95 6.66
N ALA A 179 6.35 0.44 6.07
CA ALA A 179 6.07 -0.99 6.02
C ALA A 179 6.96 -1.71 5.00
N LEU A 180 7.43 -2.90 5.37
CA LEU A 180 8.31 -3.72 4.55
C LEU A 180 7.67 -4.12 3.22
N MET A 181 6.37 -4.46 3.21
CA MET A 181 5.65 -4.82 1.99
C MET A 181 5.61 -3.66 0.99
N THR A 182 5.15 -2.49 1.43
CA THR A 182 5.05 -1.28 0.62
C THR A 182 6.40 -0.85 0.06
N ARG A 183 7.44 -0.84 0.91
CA ARG A 183 8.81 -0.53 0.48
C ARG A 183 9.32 -1.55 -0.53
N GLY A 184 9.05 -2.83 -0.31
CA GLY A 184 9.46 -3.92 -1.19
C GLY A 184 8.86 -3.80 -2.60
N ILE A 185 7.54 -3.58 -2.68
CA ILE A 185 6.82 -3.39 -3.94
C ILE A 185 7.37 -2.18 -4.70
N PHE A 186 7.44 -1.01 -4.05
CA PHE A 186 7.96 0.19 -4.71
C PHE A 186 9.42 0.04 -5.15
N SER A 187 10.27 -0.59 -4.34
CA SER A 187 11.66 -0.87 -4.73
C SER A 187 11.77 -1.80 -5.93
N ALA A 188 10.90 -2.81 -6.04
CA ALA A 188 10.86 -3.72 -7.18
C ALA A 188 10.45 -2.98 -8.46
N THR A 189 9.38 -2.19 -8.39
CA THR A 189 8.90 -1.36 -9.51
C THR A 189 9.96 -0.36 -9.99
N ALA A 190 10.69 0.23 -9.04
CA ALA A 190 11.78 1.14 -9.34
C ALA A 190 12.91 0.44 -10.12
N ARG A 191 13.36 -0.72 -9.65
CA ARG A 191 14.42 -1.52 -10.30
C ARG A 191 14.02 -1.97 -11.71
N GLU A 192 12.82 -2.51 -11.86
CA GLU A 192 12.30 -2.93 -13.18
C GLU A 192 12.32 -1.77 -14.19
N SER A 193 11.90 -0.57 -13.75
CA SER A 193 11.88 0.61 -14.62
C SER A 193 13.29 1.15 -14.86
N ALA A 194 14.18 1.09 -13.88
CA ALA A 194 15.57 1.48 -14.06
C ALA A 194 16.27 0.61 -15.12
N ASP A 195 16.00 -0.69 -15.16
CA ASP A 195 16.54 -1.59 -16.16
C ASP A 195 16.03 -1.27 -17.57
N LYS A 196 14.73 -0.97 -17.72
CA LYS A 196 14.13 -0.54 -19.00
C LYS A 196 14.59 0.85 -19.47
N ALA A 197 15.00 1.70 -18.53
CA ALA A 197 15.54 3.03 -18.86
C ALA A 197 16.99 2.97 -19.38
N ARG A 198 17.73 1.88 -19.10
CA ARG A 198 19.12 1.73 -19.55
C ARG A 198 19.18 1.59 -21.07
N ASP A 199 20.24 2.12 -21.63
CA ASP A 199 20.60 1.79 -23.01
C ASP A 199 21.14 0.35 -23.06
N PRO A 200 20.63 -0.54 -23.92
CA PRO A 200 21.15 -1.90 -24.10
C PRO A 200 22.64 -1.94 -24.45
N LEU A 201 23.20 -0.83 -24.93
CA LEU A 201 24.61 -0.67 -25.28
C LEU A 201 25.47 -0.13 -24.12
N SER A 202 24.88 0.23 -22.98
CA SER A 202 25.63 0.67 -21.80
C SER A 202 26.13 -0.54 -20.99
N PRO A 203 27.43 -0.60 -20.62
CA PRO A 203 27.95 -1.70 -19.82
C PRO A 203 27.28 -1.74 -18.43
N PRO A 204 27.11 -2.93 -17.81
CA PRO A 204 26.50 -3.04 -16.49
C PRO A 204 27.33 -2.23 -15.47
N GLY A 205 26.68 -1.24 -14.84
CA GLY A 205 27.30 -0.43 -13.79
C GLY A 205 27.76 -1.31 -12.63
N ARG A 206 29.02 -1.16 -12.22
CA ARG A 206 29.54 -1.80 -11.01
C ARG A 206 28.73 -1.31 -9.82
N GLY A 207 28.00 -2.22 -9.15
CA GLY A 207 27.35 -1.93 -7.89
C GLY A 207 28.36 -1.46 -6.84
N PRO A 208 27.94 -0.69 -5.81
CA PRO A 208 28.83 -0.29 -4.74
C PRO A 208 29.31 -1.55 -3.99
N GLY A 209 30.63 -1.67 -3.86
CA GLY A 209 31.28 -2.72 -3.07
C GLY A 209 31.34 -2.41 -1.59
#